data_AF-A0AAV8ZU80-F1
#
_entry.id   AF-A0AAV8ZU80-F1
#
_cell.length_a   1.000
_cell.length_b   1.000
_cell.length_c   1.000
_cell.angle_alpha   90.00
_cell.angle_beta   90.00
_cell.angle_gamma   90.00
#
_symmetry.space_group_name_H-M   'P 1'
#
loop_
_entity.id
_entity.type
_entity.pdbx_description
1 polymer ?
#
loop_
_entity_poly.entity_id
_entity_poly.type
_entity_poly.pdbx_seq_one_letter_code
_entity_poly.pdbx_strand_id
1 'polypeptide(L)'
;MSSKPLIVGAVGPYGASLHDGSEYTGSYIKTTSVDTIKQWHIPRIKALVEAGVDLLALETIPCKVEAEMLVTLLKEQFPNTKAWLSFSVSVSIL
;
A
#
# COMPACT_ATOMS: atom_id res chain seq x y z
N MET A 1 26.12 -12.54 -17.17
CA MET A 1 24.75 -12.06 -17.45
C MET A 1 24.54 -10.79 -16.64
N SER A 2 24.20 -9.67 -17.28
CA SER A 2 23.83 -8.46 -16.52
C SER A 2 22.44 -8.68 -15.95
N SER A 3 22.31 -8.76 -14.63
CA SER A 3 21.00 -8.78 -13.98
C SER A 3 20.31 -7.45 -14.24
N LYS A 4 19.17 -7.48 -14.95
CA LYS A 4 18.36 -6.28 -15.16
C LYS A 4 17.83 -5.80 -13.79
N PRO A 5 17.92 -4.50 -13.45
CA PRO A 5 17.32 -3.99 -12.22
C PRO A 5 15.80 -4.18 -12.26
N LEU A 6 15.22 -4.48 -11.11
CA LEU A 6 13.77 -4.52 -10.94
C LEU A 6 13.24 -3.11 -10.71
N ILE A 7 12.12 -2.77 -11.34
CA ILE A 7 11.38 -1.54 -11.16
C ILE A 7 10.20 -1.82 -10.24
N VAL A 8 10.17 -1.14 -9.10
CA VAL A 8 9.14 -1.34 -8.08
C VAL A 8 8.25 -0.11 -7.98
N GLY A 9 6.94 -0.30 -8.13
CA GLY A 9 5.96 0.77 -7.96
C GLY A 9 5.64 1.02 -6.49
N ALA A 10 5.97 2.22 -5.99
CA ALA A 10 5.71 2.64 -4.61
C ALA A 10 4.21 2.87 -4.36
N VAL A 11 3.66 2.22 -3.33
CA VAL A 11 2.27 2.36 -2.87
C VAL A 11 2.27 2.56 -1.35
N GLY A 12 2.34 3.82 -0.93
CA GLY A 12 2.25 4.22 0.48
C GLY A 12 0.81 4.20 1.02
N PRO A 13 0.62 4.31 2.36
CA PRO A 13 -0.69 4.24 3.00
C PRO A 13 -1.52 5.49 2.70
N TYR A 14 -2.83 5.37 2.93
CA TYR A 14 -3.75 6.51 2.92
C TYR A 14 -3.30 7.64 3.85
N GLY A 15 -2.80 7.29 5.04
CA GLY A 15 -2.36 8.26 6.05
C GLY A 15 -1.30 9.25 5.56
N ALA A 16 -0.40 8.83 4.65
CA ALA A 16 0.63 9.72 4.10
C ALA A 16 0.04 10.90 3.31
N SER A 17 -1.18 10.75 2.78
CA SER A 17 -1.87 11.83 2.05
C SER A 17 -2.63 12.80 2.93
N LEU A 18 -2.79 12.48 4.22
CA LEU A 18 -3.43 13.35 5.19
C LEU A 18 -2.46 14.36 5.80
N HIS A 19 -1.14 14.17 5.58
CA HIS A 19 -0.08 15.06 6.05
C HIS A 19 -0.10 15.28 7.58
N ASP A 20 -0.58 14.29 8.33
CA ASP A 20 -0.75 14.33 9.79
C ASP A 20 0.10 13.30 10.55
N GLY A 21 0.98 12.57 9.84
CA GLY A 21 1.82 11.51 10.41
C GLY A 21 1.07 10.22 10.68
N SER A 22 -0.19 10.09 10.23
CA SER A 22 -0.99 8.89 10.48
C SER A 22 -0.50 7.66 9.71
N GLU A 23 0.45 7.79 8.77
CA GLU A 23 1.26 6.69 8.20
C GLU A 23 2.10 5.92 9.24
N TYR A 24 2.18 6.40 10.48
CA TYR A 24 2.82 5.71 11.61
C TYR A 24 1.84 5.22 12.67
N THR A 25 0.55 5.57 12.58
CA THR A 25 -0.44 5.27 13.63
C THR A 25 -1.70 4.56 13.13
N GLY A 26 -2.07 4.73 11.85
CA GLY A 26 -3.30 4.18 11.28
C GLY A 26 -4.58 4.83 11.81
N SER A 27 -4.50 6.01 12.43
CA SER A 27 -5.62 6.69 13.09
C SER A 27 -6.81 6.98 12.17
N TYR A 28 -6.57 7.18 10.87
CA TYR A 28 -7.58 7.46 9.83
C TYR A 28 -8.63 6.37 9.67
N ILE A 29 -8.35 5.12 10.06
CA ILE A 29 -9.33 4.02 10.02
C ILE A 29 -10.56 4.32 10.90
N LYS A 30 -10.44 5.22 11.89
CA LYS A 30 -11.56 5.61 12.76
C LYS A 30 -12.54 6.57 12.10
N THR A 31 -12.12 7.30 11.08
CA THR A 31 -12.90 8.39 10.46
C THR A 31 -13.17 8.17 8.98
N THR A 32 -12.42 7.28 8.34
CA THR A 32 -12.50 7.02 6.90
C THR A 32 -12.87 5.57 6.64
N SER A 33 -13.87 5.35 5.78
CA SER A 33 -14.32 4.00 5.45
C SER A 33 -13.27 3.22 4.65
N VAL A 34 -13.25 1.90 4.80
CA VAL A 34 -12.35 1.02 4.03
C VAL A 34 -12.60 1.12 2.52
N ASP A 35 -13.86 1.31 2.10
CA ASP A 35 -14.19 1.49 0.68
C ASP A 35 -13.61 2.80 0.13
N THR A 36 -13.73 3.90 0.87
CA THR A 36 -13.10 5.18 0.50
C THR A 36 -11.59 5.02 0.29
N ILE A 37 -10.92 4.30 1.20
CA ILE A 37 -9.48 4.03 1.11
C ILE A 37 -9.17 3.13 -0.10
N LYS A 38 -9.98 2.09 -0.34
CA LYS A 38 -9.86 1.21 -1.53
C LYS A 38 -9.96 2.01 -2.82
N GLN A 39 -10.99 2.85 -2.96
CA GLN A 39 -11.20 3.68 -4.15
C GLN A 39 -10.03 4.67 -4.38
N TRP A 40 -9.42 5.16 -3.31
CA TRP A 40 -8.24 6.03 -3.39
C TRP A 40 -6.97 5.32 -3.87
N HIS A 41 -6.83 4.01 -3.59
CA HIS A 41 -5.71 3.18 -4.04
C HIS A 41 -5.85 2.67 -5.47
N ILE A 42 -7.05 2.35 -5.94
CA ILE A 42 -7.26 1.79 -7.28
C ILE A 42 -6.55 2.56 -8.41
N PRO A 43 -6.71 3.89 -8.56
CA PRO A 43 -6.14 4.59 -9.71
C PRO A 43 -4.61 4.58 -9.73
N ARG A 44 -3.94 4.65 -8.57
CA ARG A 44 -2.47 4.63 -8.51
C ARG A 44 -1.91 3.23 -8.81
N ILE A 45 -2.55 2.19 -8.28
CA ILE A 45 -2.13 0.80 -8.50
C ILE A 45 -2.29 0.48 -9.98
N LYS A 46 -3.44 0.86 -10.55
CA LYS A 46 -3.70 0.70 -11.98
C LYS A 46 -2.64 1.40 -12.84
N ALA A 47 -2.33 2.66 -12.54
CA ALA A 47 -1.31 3.41 -13.28
C ALA A 47 0.08 2.76 -13.22
N LEU A 48 0.50 2.26 -12.05
CA LEU A 48 1.78 1.57 -11.89
C LEU A 48 1.82 0.23 -12.66
N VAL A 49 0.75 -0.56 -12.56
CA VAL A 49 0.63 -1.84 -13.28
C VAL A 49 0.62 -1.62 -14.79
N GLU A 50 -0.14 -0.65 -15.29
CA GLU A 50 -0.19 -0.30 -16.72
C GLU A 50 1.14 0.27 -17.24
N ALA A 51 1.92 0.94 -16.38
CA ALA A 51 3.27 1.39 -16.70
C ALA A 51 4.31 0.24 -16.77
N GLY A 52 3.94 -0.98 -16.35
CA GLY A 52 4.78 -2.17 -16.49
C GLY A 52 5.85 -2.32 -15.42
N VAL A 53 5.58 -1.91 -14.18
CA VAL A 53 6.47 -2.22 -13.03
C VAL A 53 6.57 -3.74 -12.82
N ASP A 54 7.73 -4.22 -12.35
CA ASP A 54 7.95 -5.65 -12.11
C ASP A 54 7.17 -6.16 -10.88
N LEU A 55 6.96 -5.28 -9.89
CA LEU A 55 6.19 -5.53 -8.67
C LEU A 55 5.79 -4.21 -7.97
N LEU A 56 4.89 -4.31 -7.00
CA LEU A 56 4.50 -3.20 -6.13
C LEU A 56 5.15 -3.29 -4.75
N ALA A 57 5.49 -2.13 -4.20
CA ALA A 57 5.86 -1.96 -2.80
C ALA A 57 4.64 -1.41 -2.04
N LEU A 58 3.85 -2.28 -1.40
CA LEU A 58 2.86 -1.83 -0.42
C LEU A 58 3.64 -1.49 0.85
N GLU A 59 3.97 -0.22 1.04
CA GLU A 59 5.01 0.19 2.00
C GLU A 59 4.50 1.17 3.05
N THR A 60 5.14 1.17 4.22
CA THR A 60 4.80 2.08 5.34
C THR A 60 3.34 1.91 5.80
N ILE A 61 2.75 0.72 5.66
CA ILE A 61 1.35 0.49 6.04
C ILE A 61 1.24 0.42 7.57
N PRO A 62 0.49 1.29 8.25
CA PRO A 62 0.49 1.36 9.71
C PRO A 62 -0.52 0.43 10.39
N CYS A 63 -1.45 -0.17 9.63
CA CYS A 63 -2.56 -0.91 10.22
C CYS A 63 -2.96 -2.14 9.43
N LYS A 64 -3.48 -3.14 10.16
CA LYS A 64 -3.99 -4.39 9.60
C LYS A 64 -5.14 -4.18 8.61
N VAL A 65 -6.05 -3.23 8.90
CA VAL A 65 -7.25 -3.02 8.09
C VAL A 65 -6.92 -2.60 6.66
N GLU A 66 -6.00 -1.64 6.49
CA GLU A 66 -5.56 -1.22 5.15
C GLU A 66 -4.74 -2.32 4.46
N ALA A 67 -3.88 -3.03 5.21
CA ALA A 67 -3.12 -4.16 4.67
C ALA A 67 -4.02 -5.28 4.10
N GLU A 68 -5.05 -5.71 4.85
CA GLU A 68 -6.00 -6.73 4.39
C GLU A 68 -6.80 -6.26 3.18
N MET A 69 -7.22 -4.99 3.18
CA MET A 69 -7.90 -4.37 2.04
C MET A 69 -7.01 -4.38 0.79
N LEU A 70 -5.74 -3.96 0.91
CA LEU A 70 -4.79 -3.94 -0.22
C LEU A 70 -4.53 -5.34 -0.78
N VAL A 71 -4.31 -6.34 0.09
CA VAL A 71 -4.12 -7.73 -0.34
C VAL A 71 -5.36 -8.26 -1.06
N THR A 72 -6.56 -7.95 -0.54
CA THR A 72 -7.83 -8.33 -1.17
C THR A 72 -7.99 -7.65 -2.53
N LEU A 73 -7.71 -6.34 -2.61
CA LEU A 73 -7.75 -5.57 -3.85
C LEU A 73 -6.82 -6.15 -4.93
N LEU A 74 -5.57 -6.48 -4.58
CA LEU A 74 -4.63 -7.09 -5.54
C LEU A 74 -5.12 -8.45 -6.04
N LYS A 75 -5.67 -9.30 -5.16
CA LYS A 75 -6.23 -10.60 -5.56
C LYS A 75 -7.43 -10.46 -6.50
N GLU A 76 -8.32 -9.50 -6.24
CA GLU A 76 -9.55 -9.31 -7.01
C GLU A 76 -9.32 -8.63 -8.36
N GLN A 77 -8.49 -7.59 -8.39
CA GLN A 77 -8.39 -6.70 -9.56
C GLN A 77 -7.04 -6.76 -10.28
N PHE A 78 -5.98 -7.22 -9.62
CA PHE A 78 -4.62 -7.24 -10.16
C PHE A 78 -3.92 -8.60 -9.95
N PRO A 79 -4.55 -9.75 -10.26
CA PRO A 79 -4.12 -11.08 -9.80
C PRO A 79 -2.73 -11.52 -10.27
N ASN A 80 -2.21 -10.91 -11.34
CA ASN A 80 -0.86 -11.20 -11.88
C ASN A 80 0.24 -10.30 -11.28
N THR A 81 -0.13 -9.33 -10.44
CA THR A 81 0.82 -8.36 -9.87
C THR A 81 1.49 -8.95 -8.63
N LYS A 82 2.82 -8.96 -8.63
CA LYS A 82 3.61 -9.30 -7.44
C LYS A 82 3.71 -8.09 -6.54
N ALA A 83 3.74 -8.31 -5.23
CA ALA A 83 3.96 -7.23 -4.27
C ALA A 83 4.65 -7.75 -3.01
N TRP A 84 5.36 -6.86 -2.31
CA TRP A 84 5.60 -7.04 -0.89
C TRP A 84 4.66 -6.15 -0.08
N LEU A 85 4.51 -6.48 1.20
CA LEU A 85 3.83 -5.66 2.19
C LEU A 85 4.79 -5.38 3.33
N SER A 86 4.99 -4.09 3.63
CA SER A 86 5.84 -3.60 4.71
C SER A 86 5.02 -2.73 5.66
N PHE A 87 5.28 -2.87 6.97
CA PHE A 87 4.53 -2.20 8.01
C PHE A 87 5.36 -1.12 8.71
N SER A 88 4.69 -0.02 9.07
CA SER A 88 5.15 0.86 10.15
C SER A 88 4.74 0.23 11.49
N VAL A 89 5.67 0.09 12.43
CA VAL A 89 5.41 -0.46 13.76
C VAL A 89 5.85 0.51 14.84
N SER A 90 5.03 0.65 15.87
CA SER A 90 5.44 1.34 17.10
C SER A 90 6.20 0.36 17.98
N VAL A 91 7.38 0.77 18.46
CA VAL A 91 8.14 0.02 19.46
C VAL A 91 7.88 0.64 20.81
N SER A 92 7.24 -0.12 21.71
CA SER A 92 7.20 0.22 23.12
C SER A 92 8.47 -0.33 23.77
N ILE A 93 9.44 0.54 24.05
CA ILE A 93 10.59 0.18 24.88
C ILE A 93 10.10 0.27 26.33
N LEU A 94 9.86 -0.89 26.94
CA LEU A 94 9.75 -1.05 28.39
C LEU A 94 11.13 -1.39 28.95
#